data_AF-A0A914NC20-F1
#
_entry.id   AF-A0A914NC20-F1
#
_cell.length_a   1.000
_cell.length_b   1.000
_cell.length_c   1.000
_cell.angle_alpha   90.00
_cell.angle_beta   90.00
_cell.angle_gamma   90.00
#
_symmetry.space_group_name_H-M   'P 1'
#
loop_
_entity.id
_entity.type
_entity.pdbx_description
1 polymer ?
#
loop_
_entity_poly.entity_id
_entity_poly.type
_entity_poly.pdbx_seq_one_letter_code
_entity_poly.pdbx_strand_id
1 'polypeptide(L)'
;MMGACILTLPLTIAIQAETFSEYFLQSLNIKICSSEFLKLFLKKFIGFGLCWLLLFINFFSLRTNAARFQIICSSAKLLAVCLIIGIGFYVFLFKENIKTNFSQPFANSNWESSFIVNALFASLFSYDGWDILNFGAEEVSNLKQTMSFAMPVGIILVAFLYMAVNLAFFVVIPIEEIKDSAAIAT
;
A
#
# COMPACT_ATOMS: atom_id res chain seq x y z
N MET A 1 16.20 -15.31 -14.71
CA MET A 1 16.08 -14.83 -13.31
C MET A 1 16.76 -13.48 -13.11
N MET A 2 18.04 -13.32 -13.49
CA MET A 2 18.80 -12.07 -13.28
C MET A 2 18.19 -10.82 -13.96
N GLY A 3 17.63 -10.95 -15.17
CA GLY A 3 17.02 -9.84 -15.91
C GLY A 3 15.69 -9.31 -15.31
N ALA A 4 14.95 -10.16 -14.59
CA ALA A 4 13.76 -9.71 -13.87
C ALA A 4 14.17 -8.84 -12.68
N CYS A 5 15.13 -9.28 -11.86
CA CYS A 5 15.60 -8.53 -10.69
C CYS A 5 16.18 -7.15 -11.03
N ILE A 6 16.87 -7.02 -12.16
CA ILE A 6 17.46 -5.73 -12.60
C ILE A 6 16.38 -4.71 -12.97
N LEU A 7 15.22 -5.16 -13.46
CA LEU A 7 14.12 -4.28 -13.88
C LEU A 7 13.06 -4.10 -12.80
N THR A 8 12.70 -5.17 -12.07
CA THR A 8 11.60 -5.15 -11.12
C THR A 8 11.93 -4.36 -9.86
N LEU A 9 13.13 -4.54 -9.27
CA LEU A 9 13.52 -3.84 -8.05
C LEU A 9 13.52 -2.30 -8.19
N PRO A 10 14.21 -1.70 -9.19
CA PRO A 10 14.17 -0.25 -9.35
C PRO A 10 12.78 0.26 -9.71
N LEU A 11 11.98 -0.53 -10.46
CA LEU A 11 10.61 -0.18 -10.79
C LEU A 11 9.72 -0.11 -9.54
N THR A 12 9.78 -1.13 -8.66
CA THR A 12 9.00 -1.15 -7.42
C THR A 12 9.39 0.00 -6.48
N ILE A 13 10.68 0.32 -6.37
CA ILE A 13 11.14 1.49 -5.59
C ILE A 13 10.60 2.79 -6.19
N ALA A 14 10.60 2.92 -7.52
CA ALA A 14 10.09 4.10 -8.20
C ALA A 14 8.57 4.28 -7.98
N ILE A 15 7.79 3.20 -8.11
CA ILE A 15 6.34 3.21 -7.85
C ILE A 15 6.08 3.65 -6.40
N GLN A 16 6.75 3.03 -5.42
CA GLN A 16 6.57 3.38 -4.02
C GLN A 16 6.93 4.84 -3.70
N ALA A 17 8.00 5.37 -4.30
CA ALA A 17 8.41 6.76 -4.12
C ALA A 17 7.41 7.73 -4.79
N GLU A 18 6.87 7.36 -5.95
CA GLU A 18 5.84 8.13 -6.64
C GLU A 18 4.54 8.17 -5.83
N THR A 19 4.08 7.01 -5.33
CA THR A 19 2.91 6.90 -4.46
C THR A 19 3.08 7.73 -3.19
N PHE A 20 4.24 7.67 -2.53
CA PHE A 20 4.51 8.52 -1.37
C PHE A 20 4.36 10.01 -1.70
N SER A 21 4.89 10.43 -2.85
CA SER A 21 4.85 11.84 -3.28
C SER A 21 3.42 12.32 -3.51
N GLU A 22 2.57 11.45 -4.05
CA GLU A 22 1.14 11.70 -4.25
C GLU A 22 0.42 11.94 -2.93
N TYR A 23 0.56 10.99 -2.00
CA TYR A 23 -0.04 11.09 -0.67
C TYR A 23 0.49 12.28 0.13
N PHE A 24 1.79 12.59 0.01
CA PHE A 24 2.41 13.73 0.68
C PHE A 24 1.84 15.06 0.16
N LEU A 25 1.71 15.22 -1.16
CA LEU A 25 1.12 16.42 -1.77
C LEU A 25 -0.36 16.57 -1.43
N GLN A 26 -1.10 15.46 -1.41
CA GLN A 26 -2.52 15.44 -1.01
C GLN A 26 -2.67 15.86 0.47
N SER A 27 -1.79 15.39 1.35
CA SER A 27 -1.81 15.74 2.78
C SER A 27 -1.57 17.23 3.02
N LEU A 28 -0.72 17.88 2.22
CA LEU A 28 -0.46 19.32 2.34
C LEU A 28 -1.56 20.20 1.72
N ASN A 29 -2.57 19.60 1.07
CA ASN A 29 -3.69 20.28 0.40
C ASN A 29 -3.23 21.49 -0.43
N ILE A 30 -2.09 21.34 -1.12
CA ILE A 30 -1.47 22.42 -1.89
C ILE A 30 -2.30 22.64 -3.16
N LYS A 31 -3.25 23.58 -3.11
CA LYS A 31 -4.01 24.09 -4.25
C LYS A 31 -3.16 24.88 -5.28
N ILE A 32 -1.84 24.93 -5.11
CA ILE A 32 -0.97 25.93 -5.75
C ILE A 32 -0.76 25.72 -7.26
N CYS A 33 -1.05 24.55 -7.84
CA CYS A 33 -0.76 24.30 -9.25
C CYS A 33 -2.01 24.10 -10.12
N SER A 34 -2.45 25.19 -10.76
CA SER A 34 -3.40 25.15 -11.87
C SER A 34 -2.82 24.50 -13.15
N SER A 35 -1.49 24.36 -13.25
CA SER A 35 -0.83 23.67 -14.37
C SER A 35 -0.51 22.22 -14.01
N GLU A 36 -1.07 21.29 -14.78
CA GLU A 36 -0.83 19.84 -14.69
C GLU A 36 0.65 19.48 -14.80
N PHE A 37 1.39 20.24 -15.63
CA PHE A 37 2.84 20.08 -15.80
C PHE A 37 3.62 20.30 -14.50
N LEU A 38 3.28 21.35 -13.73
CA LEU A 38 4.02 21.70 -12.52
C LEU A 38 3.73 20.69 -11.39
N LYS A 39 2.51 20.15 -11.33
CA LYS A 39 2.16 19.04 -10.43
C LYS A 39 3.00 17.81 -10.73
N LEU A 40 3.12 17.43 -12.00
CA LEU A 40 3.93 16.27 -12.43
C LEU A 40 5.41 16.45 -12.07
N PHE A 41 5.97 17.63 -12.32
CA PHE A 41 7.36 17.92 -11.97
C PHE A 41 7.60 17.89 -10.46
N LEU A 42 6.70 18.47 -9.68
CA LEU A 42 6.80 18.49 -8.23
C LEU A 42 6.70 17.07 -7.64
N LYS A 43 5.76 16.26 -8.14
CA LYS A 43 5.61 14.84 -7.76
C LYS A 43 6.92 14.07 -7.99
N LYS A 44 7.49 14.18 -9.19
CA LYS A 44 8.77 13.51 -9.53
C LYS A 44 9.94 14.00 -8.67
N PHE A 45 10.00 15.30 -8.39
CA PHE A 45 11.08 15.89 -7.59
C PHE A 45 11.03 15.43 -6.14
N ILE A 46 9.84 15.36 -5.53
CA ILE A 46 9.64 14.83 -4.17
C ILE A 46 10.03 13.35 -4.12
N GLY A 47 9.60 12.55 -5.10
CA GLY A 47 9.93 11.12 -5.17
C GLY A 47 11.42 10.87 -5.31
N PHE A 48 12.08 11.64 -6.20
CA PHE A 48 13.54 11.60 -6.34
C PHE A 48 14.26 12.01 -5.05
N GLY A 49 13.80 13.08 -4.39
CA GLY A 49 14.34 13.54 -3.11
C GLY A 49 14.22 12.48 -2.01
N LEU A 50 13.08 11.78 -1.94
CA LEU A 50 12.88 10.67 -1.00
C LEU A 50 13.87 9.54 -1.27
N CYS A 51 14.01 9.09 -2.52
CA CYS A 51 14.97 8.05 -2.89
C CYS A 51 16.39 8.43 -2.51
N TRP A 52 16.79 9.68 -2.76
CA TRP A 52 18.13 10.18 -2.42
C TRP A 52 18.36 10.21 -0.90
N LEU A 53 17.36 10.66 -0.14
CA LEU A 53 17.40 10.67 1.32
C LEU A 53 17.53 9.25 1.89
N LEU A 54 16.72 8.31 1.39
CA LEU A 54 16.79 6.91 1.80
C LEU A 54 18.15 6.30 1.44
N LEU A 55 18.67 6.60 0.25
CA LEU A 55 20.00 6.17 -0.17
C LEU A 55 21.07 6.70 0.80
N PHE A 56 21.01 7.98 1.15
CA PHE A 56 21.97 8.59 2.08
C PHE A 56 21.92 7.95 3.48
N ILE A 57 20.72 7.70 4.01
CA ILE A 57 20.54 7.00 5.30
C ILE A 57 21.12 5.58 5.24
N ASN A 58 20.89 4.87 4.13
CA ASN A 58 21.42 3.53 3.93
C ASN A 58 22.95 3.52 3.81
N PHE A 59 23.58 4.50 3.17
CA PHE A 59 25.04 4.54 3.03
C PHE A 59 25.79 4.77 4.35
N PHE A 60 25.27 5.64 5.22
CA PHE A 60 26.01 6.09 6.41
C PHE A 60 25.81 5.22 7.66
N SER A 61 24.70 4.48 7.79
CA SER A 61 24.42 3.73 9.03
C SER A 61 23.44 2.56 8.85
N LEU A 62 23.90 1.51 8.16
CA LEU A 62 23.13 0.29 7.93
C LEU A 62 22.71 -0.41 9.24
N ARG A 63 23.65 -0.61 10.18
CA ARG A 63 23.39 -1.47 11.35
C ARG A 63 22.67 -0.81 12.52
N THR A 64 22.76 0.51 12.68
CA THR A 64 22.20 1.19 13.87
C THR A 64 21.02 2.08 13.53
N ASN A 65 21.11 2.93 12.51
CA ASN A 65 20.03 3.89 12.23
C ASN A 65 19.01 3.36 11.22
N ALA A 66 19.44 2.70 10.15
CA ALA A 66 18.53 2.19 9.13
C ALA A 66 17.59 1.10 9.67
N ALA A 67 18.11 0.14 10.43
CA ALA A 67 17.29 -0.91 11.06
C ALA A 67 16.25 -0.34 12.05
N ARG A 68 16.63 0.64 12.88
CA ARG A 68 15.70 1.29 13.82
C ARG A 68 14.62 2.08 13.08
N PHE A 69 15.02 2.84 12.05
CA PHE A 69 14.09 3.58 11.20
C PHE A 69 13.07 2.63 10.53
N GLN A 70 13.54 1.51 9.99
CA GLN A 70 12.68 0.49 9.39
C GLN A 70 11.66 -0.08 10.39
N ILE A 71 12.08 -0.39 11.63
CA ILE A 71 11.16 -0.90 12.67
C ILE A 71 10.09 0.14 13.01
N ILE A 72 10.47 1.42 13.15
CA ILE A 72 9.53 2.51 13.43
C ILE A 72 8.55 2.69 12.27
N CYS A 73 9.02 2.65 11.02
CA CYS A 73 8.14 2.73 9.86
C CYS A 73 7.18 1.54 9.78
N SER A 74 7.66 0.33 10.06
CA SER A 74 6.82 -0.88 10.07
C SER A 74 5.76 -0.83 11.16
N SER A 75 6.10 -0.36 12.37
CA SER A 75 5.12 -0.21 13.45
C SER A 75 4.10 0.88 13.14
N ALA A 76 4.52 2.01 12.55
CA ALA A 76 3.63 3.08 12.11
C ALA A 76 2.65 2.59 11.04
N LYS A 77 3.12 1.79 10.05
CA LYS A 77 2.25 1.17 9.04
C LYS A 77 1.19 0.28 9.67
N LEU A 78 1.58 -0.60 10.60
CA LEU A 78 0.63 -1.48 11.29
C LEU A 78 -0.39 -0.68 12.10
N LEU A 79 0.05 0.36 12.81
CA LEU A 79 -0.83 1.24 13.58
C LEU A 79 -1.85 1.93 12.66
N ALA A 80 -1.42 2.45 11.51
CA ALA A 80 -2.32 3.08 10.55
C ALA A 80 -3.39 2.10 10.04
N VAL A 81 -3.01 0.87 9.69
CA VAL A 81 -3.95 -0.19 9.27
C VAL A 81 -4.94 -0.51 10.39
N CYS A 82 -4.47 -0.68 11.62
CA CYS A 82 -5.34 -0.94 12.78
C CYS A 82 -6.33 0.22 13.02
N LEU A 83 -5.91 1.47 12.86
CA LEU A 83 -6.79 2.63 12.98
C LEU A 83 -7.88 2.64 11.90
N ILE A 84 -7.52 2.37 10.64
CA ILE A 84 -8.48 2.31 9.53
C ILE A 84 -9.56 1.25 9.81
N ILE A 85 -9.14 0.04 10.20
CA ILE A 85 -10.07 -1.04 10.54
C ILE A 85 -10.94 -0.67 11.75
N GLY A 86 -10.34 -0.08 12.79
CA GLY A 86 -11.06 0.34 14.00
C GLY A 86 -12.10 1.41 13.73
N ILE A 87 -11.77 2.43 12.93
CA ILE A 87 -12.70 3.48 12.51
C ILE A 87 -13.82 2.88 11.65
N GLY A 88 -13.49 2.02 10.68
CA GLY A 88 -14.49 1.34 9.85
C GLY A 88 -15.49 0.53 10.69
N PHE A 89 -14.99 -0.24 11.66
CA PHE A 89 -15.84 -1.03 12.56
C PHE A 89 -16.70 -0.15 13.48
N TYR A 90 -16.14 0.93 14.03
CA TYR A 90 -16.88 1.89 14.83
C TYR A 90 -18.03 2.53 14.03
N VAL A 91 -17.74 3.00 12.82
CA VAL A 91 -18.74 3.60 11.93
C VAL A 91 -19.83 2.59 11.56
N PHE A 92 -19.45 1.34 11.27
CA PHE A 92 -20.38 0.26 10.94
C PHE A 92 -21.37 -0.05 12.08
N LEU A 93 -20.90 -0.07 13.33
CA LEU A 93 -21.73 -0.40 14.48
C LEU A 93 -22.62 0.76 14.95
N PHE A 94 -22.10 1.99 14.97
CA PHE A 94 -22.76 3.11 15.64
C PHE A 94 -23.52 4.06 14.69
N LYS A 95 -23.34 3.96 13.37
CA LYS A 95 -23.96 4.90 12.42
C LYS A 95 -24.96 4.18 11.50
N GLU A 96 -26.24 4.27 11.84
CA GLU A 96 -27.33 3.58 11.11
C GLU A 96 -27.50 4.06 9.66
N ASN A 97 -27.23 5.35 9.40
CA ASN A 97 -27.39 5.98 8.08
C ASN A 97 -26.41 5.48 6.99
N ILE A 98 -25.43 4.63 7.34
CA ILE A 98 -24.38 4.16 6.42
C ILE A 98 -24.66 2.74 5.89
N LYS A 99 -25.62 2.02 6.50
CA LYS A 99 -26.01 0.67 6.06
C LYS A 99 -26.56 0.64 4.62
N THR A 100 -26.97 1.80 4.09
CA THR A 100 -27.41 1.99 2.71
C THR A 100 -26.29 1.86 1.68
N ASN A 101 -25.01 2.10 2.04
CA ASN A 101 -23.88 1.87 1.12
C ASN A 101 -23.75 0.40 0.69
N PHE A 102 -24.25 -0.54 1.51
CA PHE A 102 -24.30 -1.97 1.19
C PHE A 102 -25.61 -2.43 0.54
N SER A 103 -26.57 -1.53 0.29
CA SER A 103 -27.84 -1.93 -0.31
C SER A 103 -27.72 -2.27 -1.80
N GLN A 104 -26.72 -1.73 -2.51
CA GLN A 104 -26.42 -2.07 -3.90
C GLN A 104 -24.90 -2.11 -4.21
N PRO A 105 -24.16 -3.09 -3.65
CA PRO A 105 -22.70 -3.11 -3.73
C PRO A 105 -22.14 -3.38 -5.13
N PHE A 106 -22.96 -3.95 -6.02
CA PHE A 106 -22.57 -4.29 -7.40
C PHE A 106 -23.31 -3.44 -8.46
N ALA A 107 -24.02 -2.39 -8.05
CA ALA A 107 -24.65 -1.50 -9.01
C ALA A 107 -23.58 -0.75 -9.82
N ASN A 108 -23.75 -0.69 -11.14
CA ASN A 108 -22.81 -0.09 -12.09
C ASN A 108 -21.42 -0.77 -12.14
N SER A 109 -21.33 -2.06 -11.80
CA SER A 109 -20.13 -2.87 -12.02
C SER A 109 -19.95 -3.20 -13.51
N ASN A 110 -18.73 -3.01 -14.01
CA ASN A 110 -18.37 -3.46 -15.36
C ASN A 110 -17.87 -4.92 -15.29
N TRP A 111 -18.58 -5.82 -15.99
CA TRP A 111 -18.32 -7.26 -16.01
C TRP A 111 -17.51 -7.71 -17.24
N GLU A 112 -16.98 -6.78 -18.02
CA GLU A 112 -16.08 -7.08 -19.12
C GLU A 112 -14.79 -7.74 -18.61
N SER A 113 -14.34 -8.77 -19.31
CA SER A 113 -13.18 -9.58 -18.93
C SER A 113 -11.91 -8.73 -18.70
N SER A 114 -11.70 -7.68 -19.50
CA SER A 114 -10.54 -6.79 -19.36
C SER A 114 -10.51 -6.05 -18.02
N PHE A 115 -11.65 -5.57 -17.52
CA PHE A 115 -11.72 -4.87 -16.24
C PHE A 115 -11.52 -5.83 -15.06
N ILE A 116 -12.08 -7.04 -15.16
CA ILE A 116 -11.88 -8.09 -14.15
C ILE A 116 -10.40 -8.46 -14.07
N VAL A 117 -9.75 -8.68 -15.22
CA VAL A 117 -8.32 -9.02 -15.27
C VAL A 117 -7.47 -7.88 -14.70
N ASN A 118 -7.78 -6.62 -15.01
CA ASN A 118 -7.06 -5.47 -14.46
C ASN A 118 -7.21 -5.37 -12.93
N ALA A 119 -8.42 -5.56 -12.40
CA ALA A 119 -8.67 -5.56 -10.95
C ALA A 119 -7.91 -6.70 -10.24
N LEU A 120 -7.80 -7.88 -10.87
CA LEU A 120 -7.00 -8.99 -10.36
C LEU A 120 -5.50 -8.66 -10.37
N PHE A 121 -4.98 -8.00 -11.41
CA PHE A 121 -3.59 -7.56 -11.44
C PHE A 121 -3.27 -6.53 -10.35
N ALA A 122 -4.13 -5.53 -10.15
CA ALA A 122 -3.97 -4.54 -9.06
C ALA A 122 -4.02 -5.22 -7.68
N SER A 123 -4.93 -6.17 -7.49
CA SER A 123 -5.01 -6.97 -6.26
C SER A 123 -3.73 -7.81 -6.06
N LEU A 124 -3.24 -8.46 -7.11
CA LEU A 124 -2.03 -9.29 -7.05
C LEU A 124 -0.78 -8.45 -6.71
N PHE A 125 -0.68 -7.23 -7.25
CA PHE A 125 0.39 -6.29 -6.91
C PHE A 125 0.42 -5.94 -5.42
N SER A 126 -0.74 -5.86 -4.77
CA SER A 126 -0.83 -5.60 -3.33
C SER A 126 -0.32 -6.77 -2.47
N TYR A 127 -0.30 -7.99 -3.02
CA TYR A 127 0.27 -9.18 -2.35
C TYR A 127 1.73 -9.46 -2.75
N ASP A 128 2.32 -8.64 -3.62
CA ASP A 128 3.70 -8.81 -4.04
C ASP A 128 4.70 -8.49 -2.91
N GLY A 129 5.86 -9.15 -2.92
CA GLY A 129 6.92 -8.98 -1.90
C GLY A 129 7.09 -10.13 -0.91
N TRP A 130 6.39 -11.25 -1.10
CA TRP A 130 6.61 -12.48 -0.33
C TRP A 130 8.00 -13.10 -0.60
N ASP A 131 8.57 -12.83 -1.76
CA ASP A 131 9.87 -13.31 -2.21
C ASP A 131 11.04 -12.64 -1.46
N ILE A 132 10.87 -11.40 -1.02
CA ILE A 132 11.85 -10.63 -0.24
C ILE A 132 12.19 -11.35 1.08
N LEU A 133 11.22 -12.06 1.66
CA LEU A 133 11.40 -12.85 2.89
C LEU A 133 12.42 -13.99 2.71
N ASN A 134 12.59 -14.49 1.49
CA ASN A 134 13.55 -15.55 1.19
C ASN A 134 15.00 -15.06 1.24
N PHE A 135 15.27 -13.76 1.08
CA PHE A 135 16.64 -13.24 1.16
C PHE A 135 17.22 -13.27 2.58
N GLY A 136 16.37 -13.17 3.60
CA GLY A 136 16.77 -13.30 5.01
C GLY A 136 16.75 -14.73 5.53
N ALA A 137 16.38 -15.71 4.69
CA ALA A 137 16.25 -17.11 5.06
C ALA A 137 17.54 -17.70 5.64
N GLU A 138 18.69 -17.26 5.13
CA GLU A 138 20.01 -17.75 5.56
C GLU A 138 20.36 -17.34 7.00
N GLU A 139 19.75 -16.28 7.54
CA GLU A 139 19.98 -15.78 8.89
C GLU A 139 19.03 -16.39 9.94
N VAL A 140 17.99 -17.11 9.50
CA VAL A 140 16.97 -17.68 10.39
C VAL A 140 17.41 -19.06 10.90
N SER A 141 17.58 -19.18 12.21
CA SER A 141 17.76 -20.48 12.86
C SER A 141 16.54 -21.39 12.65
N ASN A 142 16.75 -22.64 12.21
CA ASN A 142 15.70 -23.62 11.89
C ASN A 142 14.72 -23.17 10.79
N LEU A 143 15.27 -22.75 9.64
CA LEU A 143 14.53 -22.32 8.45
C LEU A 143 13.34 -23.21 8.07
N LYS A 144 13.52 -24.54 8.07
CA LYS A 144 12.50 -25.50 7.63
C LYS A 144 11.20 -25.43 8.45
N GLN A 145 11.30 -25.34 9.78
CA GLN A 145 10.13 -25.24 10.64
C GLN A 145 9.54 -23.84 10.61
N THR A 146 10.39 -22.82 10.70
CA THR A 146 9.94 -21.42 10.72
C THR A 146 9.23 -21.05 9.42
N MET A 147 9.78 -21.36 8.25
CA MET A 147 9.12 -21.09 6.98
C MET A 147 7.81 -21.87 6.80
N SER A 148 7.77 -23.15 7.23
CA SER A 148 6.58 -23.98 7.05
C SER A 148 5.36 -23.47 7.82
N PHE A 149 5.55 -22.76 8.93
CA PHE A 149 4.44 -22.20 9.71
C PHE A 149 4.26 -20.69 9.50
N ALA A 150 5.35 -19.92 9.44
CA ALA A 150 5.27 -18.48 9.36
C ALA A 150 4.73 -17.98 8.02
N MET A 151 5.08 -18.62 6.90
CA MET A 151 4.57 -18.22 5.59
C MET A 151 3.05 -18.35 5.45
N PRO A 152 2.43 -19.53 5.65
CA PRO A 152 0.99 -19.66 5.47
C PRO A 152 0.19 -18.80 6.47
N VAL A 153 0.63 -18.72 7.73
CA VAL A 153 -0.01 -17.87 8.74
C VAL A 153 0.09 -16.39 8.36
N GLY A 154 1.26 -15.95 7.89
CA GLY A 154 1.47 -14.58 7.42
C GLY A 154 0.57 -14.22 6.24
N ILE A 155 0.49 -15.09 5.24
CA ILE A 155 -0.36 -14.87 4.05
C ILE A 155 -1.84 -14.77 4.44
N ILE A 156 -2.33 -15.69 5.28
CA ILE A 156 -3.73 -15.69 5.74
C ILE A 156 -4.05 -14.42 6.54
N LEU A 157 -3.14 -14.01 7.43
CA LEU A 157 -3.30 -12.81 8.24
C LEU A 157 -3.34 -11.56 7.37
N VAL A 158 -2.44 -11.45 6.40
CA VAL A 158 -2.39 -10.31 5.47
C VAL A 158 -3.64 -10.28 4.60
N ALA A 159 -4.11 -11.41 4.07
CA ALA A 159 -5.36 -11.50 3.33
C ALA A 159 -6.57 -11.03 4.16
N PHE A 160 -6.62 -11.41 5.44
CA PHE A 160 -7.67 -10.96 6.34
C PHE A 160 -7.62 -9.44 6.58
N LEU A 161 -6.42 -8.87 6.81
CA LEU A 161 -6.26 -7.43 6.97
C LEU A 161 -6.65 -6.66 5.71
N TYR A 162 -6.26 -7.12 4.52
CA TYR A 162 -6.66 -6.50 3.27
C TYR A 162 -8.18 -6.51 3.09
N MET A 163 -8.83 -7.64 3.39
CA MET A 163 -10.29 -7.73 3.33
C MET A 163 -10.96 -6.77 4.33
N ALA A 164 -10.45 -6.69 5.56
CA ALA A 164 -10.97 -5.80 6.59
C ALA A 164 -10.81 -4.31 6.23
N VAL A 165 -9.66 -3.92 5.67
CA VAL A 165 -9.40 -2.55 5.21
C VAL A 165 -10.33 -2.18 4.04
N ASN A 166 -10.48 -3.05 3.05
CA ASN A 166 -11.40 -2.82 1.93
C ASN A 166 -12.85 -2.67 2.42
N LEU A 167 -13.27 -3.49 3.38
CA LEU A 167 -14.59 -3.37 4.00
C LEU A 167 -14.73 -2.03 4.75
N ALA A 168 -13.71 -1.62 5.50
CA ALA A 168 -13.69 -0.33 6.18
C ALA A 168 -13.83 0.85 5.19
N PHE A 169 -13.17 0.79 4.04
CA PHE A 169 -13.32 1.80 2.99
C PHE A 169 -14.74 1.86 2.44
N PHE A 170 -15.37 0.73 2.13
CA PHE A 170 -16.76 0.70 1.66
C PHE A 170 -17.78 1.19 2.70
N VAL A 171 -17.49 0.99 3.98
CA VAL A 171 -18.32 1.54 5.07
C VAL A 171 -18.17 3.07 5.13
N VAL A 172 -16.93 3.58 5.10
CA VAL A 172 -16.66 4.97 5.45
C VAL A 172 -16.84 5.93 4.26
N ILE A 173 -16.50 5.50 3.04
CA ILE A 173 -16.46 6.36 1.85
C ILE A 173 -17.59 5.96 0.88
N PRO A 174 -18.43 6.91 0.40
CA PRO A 174 -19.42 6.62 -0.63
C PRO A 174 -18.75 6.23 -1.96
N ILE A 175 -19.34 5.27 -2.67
CA ILE A 175 -18.75 4.63 -3.89
C ILE A 175 -18.40 5.66 -4.99
N GLU A 176 -19.15 6.77 -5.06
CA GLU A 176 -18.92 7.84 -6.04
C GLU A 176 -17.60 8.59 -5.77
N GLU A 177 -17.24 8.82 -4.50
CA GLU A 177 -15.97 9.46 -4.12
C GLU A 177 -14.77 8.51 -4.23
N ILE A 178 -14.98 7.19 -4.14
CA ILE A 178 -13.93 6.18 -4.35
C ILE A 178 -13.46 6.21 -5.81
N LYS A 179 -14.39 6.40 -6.77
CA LYS A 179 -14.08 6.43 -8.21
C LYS A 179 -13.35 7.70 -8.66
N ASP A 180 -13.64 8.83 -8.01
CA ASP A 180 -13.04 10.13 -8.37
C ASP A 180 -11.70 10.40 -7.66
N SER A 181 -11.34 9.61 -6.64
CA SER A 181 -10.08 9.76 -5.91
C SER A 181 -8.92 9.05 -6.63
N ALA A 182 -8.05 9.84 -7.27
CA ALA A 182 -6.80 9.37 -7.89
C ALA A 182 -5.90 8.55 -6.93
N ALA A 183 -6.06 8.73 -5.61
CA ALA A 183 -5.26 8.03 -4.60
C ALA A 183 -5.70 6.58 -4.34
N ILE A 184 -6.92 6.19 -4.70
CA ILE A 184 -7.47 4.84 -4.42
C ILE A 184 -7.68 4.04 -5.73
N ALA A 185 -7.78 4.73 -6.87
CA ALA A 185 -8.04 4.13 -8.18
C ALA A 185 -6.78 3.65 -8.94
N THR A 186 -5.61 3.66 -8.30
CA THR A 186 -4.34 3.16 -8.87
C THR A 186 -3.90 1.91 -8.11
#